data_AF-A0A1A8FZL6-F1
#
_entry.id   AF-A0A1A8FZL6-F1
#
_cell.length_a   1.000
_cell.length_b   1.000
_cell.length_c   1.000
_cell.angle_alpha   90.00
_cell.angle_beta   90.00
_cell.angle_gamma   90.00
#
_symmetry.space_group_name_H-M   'P 1'
#
loop_
_entity.id
_entity.type
_entity.pdbx_description
1 polymer ?
#
loop_
_entity_poly.entity_id
_entity_poly.type
_entity_poly.pdbx_seq_one_letter_code
_entity_poly.pdbx_strand_id
1 'polypeptide(L)'
;MTWWPVGASLFASNIGSGHFIGLAGSGAAAGIGAIAYEWNGMFMVLLLGWLFLPIYISSGVTTMPEYLQRRFGGRRTQLFIAVLSLFIYIFTKISVDMYAG
;
A
#
# COMPACT_ATOMS: atom_id res chain seq x y z
N MET A 1 2.10 21.55 -5.87
CA MET A 1 2.98 20.82 -4.93
C MET A 1 4.21 20.39 -5.69
N THR A 2 5.41 20.59 -5.14
CA THR A 2 6.63 20.00 -5.71
C THR A 2 6.56 18.47 -5.64
N TRP A 3 7.28 17.76 -6.49
CA TRP A 3 7.20 16.29 -6.57
C TRP A 3 7.90 15.57 -5.41
N TRP A 4 8.94 16.21 -4.83
CA TRP A 4 9.77 15.60 -3.79
C TRP A 4 9.03 15.28 -2.47
N PRO A 5 8.13 16.12 -1.92
CA PRO A 5 7.39 15.79 -0.71
C PRO A 5 6.39 14.66 -0.94
N VAL A 6 5.85 14.54 -2.15
CA VAL A 6 4.93 13.46 -2.53
C VAL A 6 5.66 12.12 -2.51
N GLY A 7 6.85 12.06 -3.11
CA GLY A 7 7.70 10.87 -3.08
C GLY A 7 8.14 10.49 -1.65
N ALA A 8 8.58 11.47 -0.87
CA ALA A 8 8.96 11.24 0.52
C ALA A 8 7.79 10.74 1.39
N SER A 9 6.58 11.28 1.20
CA SER A 9 5.38 10.83 1.91
C SER A 9 4.98 9.40 1.53
N LEU A 10 5.09 9.04 0.25
CA LEU A 10 4.82 7.68 -0.23
C LEU A 10 5.80 6.68 0.38
N PHE A 11 7.09 7.03 0.40
CA PHE A 11 8.14 6.21 1.02
C PHE A 11 7.91 6.03 2.52
N ALA A 12 7.70 7.14 3.25
CA ALA A 12 7.45 7.12 4.69
C ALA A 12 6.17 6.35 5.07
N SER A 13 5.14 6.36 4.21
CA SER A 13 3.90 5.59 4.45
C SER A 13 4.05 4.09 4.18
N ASN A 14 5.05 3.70 3.38
CA ASN A 14 5.32 2.30 3.07
C ASN A 14 6.18 1.64 4.15
N ILE A 15 7.19 2.37 4.66
CA ILE A 15 8.16 1.86 5.63
C ILE A 15 7.64 2.03 7.06
N GLY A 16 7.33 0.91 7.71
CA GLY A 16 6.93 0.84 9.12
C GLY A 16 7.80 -0.14 9.91
N SER A 17 7.54 -0.27 11.22
CA SER A 17 8.29 -1.18 12.10
C SER A 17 8.17 -2.65 11.63
N GLY A 18 7.01 -3.04 11.10
CA GLY A 18 6.83 -4.34 10.47
C GLY A 18 7.71 -4.59 9.24
N HIS A 19 7.99 -3.56 8.45
CA HIS A 19 8.84 -3.66 7.26
C HIS A 19 10.30 -3.84 7.66
N PHE A 20 10.77 -3.10 8.67
CA PHE A 20 12.13 -3.24 9.21
C PHE A 20 12.39 -4.61 9.83
N ILE A 21 11.52 -5.08 10.73
CA ILE A 21 11.72 -6.36 11.40
C ILE A 21 11.49 -7.52 10.44
N GLY A 22 10.48 -7.43 9.57
CA GLY A 22 10.18 -8.45 8.57
C GLY A 22 11.29 -8.64 7.55
N LEU A 23 11.86 -7.54 7.04
CA LEU A 23 13.00 -7.60 6.11
C LEU A 23 14.28 -8.04 6.80
N ALA A 24 14.55 -7.59 8.04
CA ALA A 24 15.71 -8.05 8.79
C ALA A 24 15.64 -9.57 9.06
N GLY A 25 14.46 -10.08 9.43
CA GLY A 25 14.23 -11.52 9.63
C GLY A 25 14.34 -12.32 8.33
N SER A 26 13.76 -11.81 7.25
CA SER A 26 13.87 -12.43 5.91
C SER A 26 15.30 -12.42 5.41
N GLY A 27 16.06 -11.35 5.68
CA GLY A 27 17.48 -11.24 5.36
C GLY A 27 18.35 -12.20 6.19
N ALA A 28 18.00 -12.44 7.45
CA ALA A 28 18.69 -13.43 8.28
C ALA A 28 18.45 -14.87 7.79
N ALA A 29 17.24 -15.17 7.31
CA ALA A 29 16.87 -16.52 6.85
C ALA A 29 17.28 -16.82 5.40
N ALA A 30 17.06 -15.87 4.48
CA ALA A 30 17.23 -16.05 3.03
C ALA A 30 18.40 -15.23 2.45
N GLY A 31 19.13 -14.48 3.29
CA GLY A 31 20.25 -13.64 2.86
C GLY A 31 19.81 -12.44 2.00
N ILE A 32 20.73 -12.00 1.14
CA ILE A 32 20.56 -10.83 0.25
C ILE A 32 19.41 -11.02 -0.75
N GLY A 33 18.93 -12.24 -0.97
CA GLY A 33 17.81 -12.53 -1.87
C GLY A 33 16.52 -11.78 -1.53
N ALA A 34 16.29 -11.45 -0.26
CA ALA A 34 15.14 -10.66 0.17
C ALA A 34 15.10 -9.25 -0.46
N ILE A 35 16.26 -8.70 -0.85
CA ILE A 35 16.37 -7.38 -1.50
C ILE A 35 15.75 -7.38 -2.90
N ALA A 36 15.74 -8.54 -3.59
CA ALA A 36 15.15 -8.64 -4.93
C ALA A 36 13.65 -8.28 -4.94
N TYR A 37 12.94 -8.53 -3.82
CA TYR A 37 11.54 -8.15 -3.65
C TYR A 37 11.35 -6.63 -3.71
N GLU A 38 12.17 -5.88 -2.95
CA GLU A 38 12.12 -4.42 -2.91
C GLU A 38 12.52 -3.78 -4.25
N TRP A 39 13.56 -4.32 -4.89
CA TRP A 39 13.98 -3.85 -6.21
C TRP A 39 12.90 -4.04 -7.28
N ASN A 40 12.22 -5.18 -7.27
CA ASN A 40 11.10 -5.41 -8.19
C ASN A 40 9.93 -4.46 -7.89
N GLY A 41 9.63 -4.23 -6.60
CA GLY A 41 8.60 -3.32 -6.15
C GLY A 41 8.76 -1.90 -6.70
N MET A 42 9.99 -1.36 -6.74
CA MET A 42 10.27 -0.03 -7.28
C MET A 42 9.79 0.12 -8.73
N PHE A 43 10.08 -0.87 -9.59
CA PHE A 43 9.64 -0.84 -10.99
C PHE A 43 8.10 -0.93 -11.10
N MET A 44 7.47 -1.76 -10.28
CA MET A 44 6.01 -1.91 -10.33
C MET A 44 5.28 -0.65 -9.84
N VAL A 45 5.80 0.04 -8.82
CA VAL A 45 5.21 1.29 -8.34
C VAL A 45 5.27 2.38 -9.41
N LEU A 46 6.38 2.49 -10.16
CA LEU A 46 6.48 3.44 -11.26
C LEU A 46 5.49 3.12 -12.39
N LEU A 47 5.38 1.84 -12.77
CA LEU A 47 4.46 1.38 -13.81
C LEU A 47 3.00 1.60 -13.41
N LEU A 48 2.61 1.16 -12.22
CA LEU A 48 1.26 1.33 -11.69
C LEU A 48 0.92 2.80 -11.48
N GLY A 49 1.88 3.59 -11.00
CA GLY A 49 1.74 5.03 -10.87
C GLY A 49 1.41 5.67 -12.22
N TRP A 50 2.16 5.35 -13.26
CA TRP A 50 1.90 5.93 -14.58
C TRP A 50 0.56 5.48 -15.19
N LEU A 51 0.17 4.22 -15.00
CA LEU A 51 -1.06 3.67 -15.57
C LEU A 51 -2.32 4.08 -14.79
N PHE A 52 -2.30 3.98 -13.46
CA PHE A 52 -3.50 4.14 -12.61
C PHE A 52 -3.69 5.57 -12.10
N LEU A 53 -2.62 6.36 -11.91
CA LEU A 53 -2.74 7.75 -11.49
C LEU A 53 -3.66 8.60 -12.40
N PRO A 54 -3.52 8.57 -13.75
CA PRO A 54 -4.43 9.34 -14.60
C PRO A 54 -5.88 8.85 -14.50
N ILE A 55 -6.09 7.54 -14.32
CA ILE A 55 -7.43 6.94 -14.15
C ILE A 55 -8.08 7.41 -12.85
N TYR A 56 -7.33 7.49 -11.75
CA TYR A 56 -7.84 7.97 -10.48
C TYR A 56 -8.17 9.47 -10.50
N ILE A 57 -7.32 10.28 -11.15
CA ILE A 57 -7.57 11.71 -11.30
C ILE A 57 -8.82 11.94 -12.19
N SER A 58 -8.96 11.23 -13.31
CA SER A 58 -10.11 11.39 -14.20
C SER A 58 -11.42 10.89 -13.58
N SER A 59 -11.35 9.89 -12.70
CA SER A 59 -12.52 9.36 -12.01
C SER A 59 -12.92 10.15 -10.77
N GLY A 60 -12.12 11.14 -10.33
CA GLY A 60 -12.48 12.08 -9.25
C GLY A 60 -12.84 11.39 -7.94
N VAL A 61 -12.15 10.30 -7.62
CA VAL A 61 -12.35 9.48 -6.42
C VAL A 61 -11.18 9.66 -5.47
N THR A 62 -11.49 9.78 -4.19
CA THR A 62 -10.50 10.05 -3.14
C THR A 62 -10.07 8.76 -2.43
N THR A 63 -10.89 7.72 -2.48
CA THR A 63 -10.64 6.45 -1.77
C THR A 63 -10.81 5.24 -2.68
N MET A 64 -10.06 4.17 -2.38
CA MET A 64 -10.14 2.91 -3.13
C MET A 64 -11.54 2.27 -3.11
N PRO A 65 -12.27 2.21 -1.97
CA PRO A 65 -13.63 1.69 -1.96
C PRO A 65 -14.58 2.52 -2.84
N GLU A 66 -14.38 3.84 -2.92
CA GLU A 66 -15.18 4.73 -3.77
C GLU A 66 -14.88 4.50 -5.26
N TYR A 67 -13.61 4.28 -5.64
CA TYR A 67 -13.25 3.86 -7.00
C TYR A 67 -13.95 2.55 -7.39
N LEU A 68 -13.91 1.55 -6.50
CA LEU A 68 -14.57 0.26 -6.74
C LEU A 68 -16.09 0.39 -6.80
N GLN A 69 -16.68 1.29 -5.99
CA GLN A 69 -18.10 1.60 -6.07
C GLN A 69 -18.49 2.19 -7.43
N ARG A 70 -17.73 3.16 -7.95
CA ARG A 70 -18.01 3.77 -9.26
C ARG A 70 -17.81 2.78 -10.40
N ARG A 71 -16.87 1.83 -10.27
CA ARG A 71 -16.57 0.83 -11.29
C ARG A 71 -17.54 -0.35 -11.32
N PHE A 72 -17.91 -0.91 -10.16
CA PHE A 72 -18.71 -2.14 -10.06
C PHE A 72 -20.17 -1.89 -9.68
N GLY A 73 -20.51 -0.69 -9.21
CA GLY A 73 -21.84 -0.36 -8.73
C GLY A 73 -22.17 -0.99 -7.37
N GLY A 74 -23.11 -0.38 -6.65
CA GLY A 74 -23.66 -0.93 -5.41
C GLY A 74 -22.99 -0.39 -4.13
N ARG A 75 -23.78 0.33 -3.33
CA ARG A 75 -23.35 0.87 -2.03
C ARG A 75 -23.02 -0.22 -1.00
N ARG A 76 -23.62 -1.41 -1.12
CA ARG A 76 -23.33 -2.55 -0.25
C ARG A 76 -21.90 -3.09 -0.45
N THR A 77 -21.45 -3.18 -1.69
CA THR A 77 -20.10 -3.64 -2.05
C THR A 77 -19.03 -2.69 -1.52
N GLN A 78 -19.24 -1.37 -1.64
CA GLN A 78 -18.36 -0.36 -1.06
C GLN A 78 -18.23 -0.54 0.46
N LEU A 79 -19.36 -0.70 1.15
CA LEU A 79 -19.40 -0.82 2.60
C LEU A 79 -18.70 -2.11 3.06
N PHE A 80 -18.92 -3.21 2.35
CA PHE A 80 -18.24 -4.47 2.60
C PHE A 80 -16.72 -4.35 2.41
N ILE A 81 -16.27 -3.79 1.29
CA ILE A 81 -14.83 -3.63 1.01
C ILE A 81 -14.18 -2.65 1.99
N ALA A 82 -14.87 -1.55 2.34
CA ALA A 82 -14.37 -0.60 3.33
C ALA A 82 -14.20 -1.26 4.70
N VAL A 83 -15.23 -1.96 5.20
CA VAL A 83 -15.17 -2.68 6.48
C VAL A 83 -14.10 -3.77 6.46
N LEU A 84 -14.04 -4.58 5.39
CA LEU A 84 -13.03 -5.62 5.24
C LEU A 84 -11.61 -5.03 5.22
N SER A 85 -11.39 -3.97 4.46
CA SER A 85 -10.08 -3.31 4.36
C SER A 85 -9.64 -2.73 5.70
N LEU A 86 -10.55 -2.09 6.44
CA LEU A 86 -10.28 -1.58 7.79
C LEU A 86 -9.98 -2.71 8.76
N PHE A 87 -10.77 -3.77 8.73
CA PHE A 87 -10.56 -4.94 9.57
C PHE A 87 -9.17 -5.54 9.32
N ILE A 88 -8.83 -5.82 8.07
CA ILE A 88 -7.51 -6.36 7.71
C ILE A 88 -6.41 -5.39 8.15
N TYR A 89 -6.57 -4.08 7.93
CA TYR A 89 -5.56 -3.09 8.31
C TYR A 89 -5.31 -3.06 9.82
N ILE A 90 -6.36 -3.16 10.63
CA ILE A 90 -6.25 -3.22 12.09
C ILE A 90 -5.52 -4.51 12.52
N PHE A 91 -5.92 -5.67 11.99
CA PHE A 91 -5.36 -6.95 12.42
C PHE A 91 -3.96 -7.24 11.85
N THR A 92 -3.59 -6.67 10.72
CA THR A 92 -2.30 -6.92 10.08
C THR A 92 -1.33 -5.78 10.36
N LYS A 93 -1.60 -4.59 9.83
CA LYS A 93 -0.69 -3.44 9.96
C LYS A 93 -0.54 -2.99 11.40
N ILE A 94 -1.64 -2.71 12.11
CA ILE A 94 -1.56 -2.20 13.49
C ILE A 94 -1.00 -3.26 14.45
N SER A 95 -1.41 -4.53 14.32
CA SER A 95 -0.86 -5.59 15.16
C SER A 95 0.63 -5.82 14.91
N VAL A 96 1.07 -5.86 13.65
CA VAL A 96 2.50 -6.01 13.34
C VAL A 96 3.28 -4.81 13.86
N ASP A 97 2.78 -3.59 13.67
CA ASP A 97 3.47 -2.40 14.14
C ASP A 97 3.56 -2.37 15.68
N MET A 98 2.51 -2.80 16.39
CA MET A 98 2.46 -2.89 17.85
C MET A 98 3.33 -4.02 18.43
N TYR A 99 3.41 -5.18 17.76
CA TYR A 99 4.27 -6.29 18.20
C TYR A 99 5.74 -6.07 17.84
N ALA A 100 6.01 -5.27 16.80
CA ALA A 100 7.34 -4.89 16.40
C ALA A 100 7.99 -3.86 17.34
N GLY A 101 7.19 -3.11 18.12
CA GLY A 101 7.68 -2.16 19.12
C GLY A 101 6.74 -0.97 19.33
#